data_AF-A0A7S1AU16-F1
#
_entry.id   AF-A0A7S1AU16-F1
#
_cell.length_a   1.000
_cell.length_b   1.000
_cell.length_c   1.000
_cell.angle_alpha   90.00
_cell.angle_beta   90.00
_cell.angle_gamma   90.00
#
_symmetry.space_group_name_H-M   'P 1'
#
loop_
_entity.id
_entity.type
_entity.pdbx_description
1 polymer ?
#
loop_
_entity_poly.entity_id
_entity_poly.type
_entity_poly.pdbx_seq_one_letter_code
_entity_poly.pdbx_strand_id
1 'polypeptide(L)'
;MLDVRSPMVMWLFLAGVSAQIDPQFAVNLTVYHVNPAGAGVLPLNMDTADPSGGLYFWLTQFLLPLECSADPIDWKSSFDCQNPEQVSTDLVVTKVEMLVDSRLSGYAACNLCEGVDAFTKRPCQNGSYVCDACYVRSWRGRSECDATRVGQADVREKFQVDPRCGPAFQRECGWIYENETSREIACAGCVALRHRSLKNNGCNLEATLGYCAAEVSRPCGEGARDFECWRENMPRKTGGKWYSTQEAGFCREGQDTPCGWQVLNTSTVHEQCLKESVMDTVETAAPACFSTCGPRNVTSTCWINCFFSTIMGPESHNSTTLAGLPVEHLASAWERPFLPSAEGGCPKIASDLRSDTKVPPSWLKAQGNIFADAVHQTEMHLV
;
A
#
# COMPACT_ATOMS: atom_id res chain seq x y z
N MET A 1 -5.89 81.22 -15.00
CA MET A 1 -5.34 79.92 -15.41
C MET A 1 -5.11 79.12 -14.14
N LEU A 2 -6.00 78.18 -13.84
CA LEU A 2 -5.92 77.31 -12.67
C LEU A 2 -5.35 75.97 -13.13
N ASP A 3 -4.20 75.62 -12.57
CA ASP A 3 -3.42 74.42 -12.89
C ASP A 3 -3.93 73.26 -12.02
N VAL A 4 -4.62 72.29 -12.64
CA VAL A 4 -5.19 71.12 -11.97
C VAL A 4 -4.20 69.97 -12.10
N ARG A 5 -3.44 69.71 -11.04
CA ARG A 5 -2.61 68.51 -10.91
C ARG A 5 -3.49 67.29 -10.68
N SER A 6 -3.49 66.36 -11.64
CA SER A 6 -4.08 65.02 -11.49
C SER A 6 -3.32 64.20 -10.46
N PRO A 7 -3.99 63.49 -9.54
CA PRO A 7 -3.35 62.47 -8.73
C PRO A 7 -3.09 61.20 -9.56
N MET A 8 -1.83 60.78 -9.60
CA MET A 8 -1.43 59.45 -10.07
C MET A 8 -2.06 58.41 -9.14
N VAL A 9 -3.05 57.66 -9.64
CA VAL A 9 -3.57 56.46 -8.97
C VAL A 9 -2.53 55.36 -9.16
N MET A 10 -1.76 55.11 -8.12
CA MET A 10 -0.82 54.00 -8.04
C MET A 10 -1.61 52.72 -7.75
N TRP A 11 -1.85 51.93 -8.80
CA TRP A 11 -2.39 50.59 -8.68
C TRP A 11 -1.32 49.70 -8.00
N LEU A 12 -1.44 49.48 -6.69
CA LEU A 12 -0.80 48.34 -6.05
C LEU A 12 -1.45 47.08 -6.62
N PHE A 13 -0.74 46.40 -7.50
CA PHE A 13 -1.01 44.99 -7.77
C PHE A 13 -0.71 44.24 -6.46
N LEU A 14 -1.76 43.95 -5.69
CA LEU A 14 -1.73 42.88 -4.72
C LEU A 14 -1.48 41.60 -5.51
N ALA A 15 -0.21 41.19 -5.62
CA ALA A 15 0.12 39.86 -6.06
C ALA A 15 -0.60 38.91 -5.10
N GLY A 16 -1.64 38.22 -5.60
CA GLY A 16 -2.37 37.23 -4.84
C GLY A 16 -1.37 36.23 -4.27
N VAL A 17 -1.38 36.07 -2.95
CA VAL A 17 -0.57 35.06 -2.28
C VAL A 17 -1.25 33.73 -2.59
N SER A 18 -0.88 33.10 -3.71
CA SER A 18 -1.29 31.74 -4.00
C SER A 18 -0.85 30.86 -2.83
N ALA A 19 -1.69 29.92 -2.36
CA ALA A 19 -1.29 28.89 -1.41
C ALA A 19 0.04 28.28 -1.84
N GLN A 20 1.08 28.54 -1.05
CA GLN A 20 2.44 28.24 -1.45
C GLN A 20 3.12 27.42 -0.37
N ILE A 21 3.66 26.29 -0.80
CA ILE A 21 4.64 25.53 -0.04
C ILE A 21 5.84 26.43 0.20
N ASP A 22 6.32 26.50 1.46
CA ASP A 22 7.48 27.31 1.80
C ASP A 22 8.68 26.93 0.89
N PRO A 23 9.18 27.86 0.05
CA PRO A 23 10.24 27.55 -0.91
C PRO A 23 11.52 27.01 -0.27
N GLN A 24 11.77 27.31 1.02
CA GLN A 24 12.91 26.78 1.75
C GLN A 24 12.80 25.26 1.98
N PHE A 25 11.58 24.74 2.09
CA PHE A 25 11.32 23.33 2.39
C PHE A 25 10.74 22.57 1.19
N ALA A 26 10.53 23.24 0.05
CA ALA A 26 9.95 22.65 -1.14
C ALA A 26 10.92 21.65 -1.80
N VAL A 27 10.48 20.39 -1.91
CA VAL A 27 11.23 19.32 -2.57
C VAL A 27 10.37 18.60 -3.59
N ASN A 28 11.00 18.17 -4.70
CA ASN A 28 10.33 17.32 -5.67
C ASN A 28 10.24 15.89 -5.13
N LEU A 29 9.07 15.28 -5.25
CA LEU A 29 8.82 13.90 -4.89
C LEU A 29 8.08 13.20 -6.02
N THR A 30 8.54 12.01 -6.41
CA THR A 30 7.83 11.14 -7.34
C THR A 30 7.26 9.97 -6.56
N VAL A 31 5.96 9.77 -6.67
CA VAL A 31 5.26 8.63 -6.06
C VAL A 31 4.44 7.88 -7.09
N TYR A 32 4.04 6.69 -6.73
CA TYR A 32 3.22 5.78 -7.51
C TYR A 32 2.02 5.37 -6.66
N HIS A 33 0.88 5.20 -7.32
CA HIS A 33 -0.34 4.67 -6.72
C HIS A 33 -0.94 3.58 -7.60
N VAL A 34 -1.45 2.52 -6.99
CA VAL A 34 -2.20 1.46 -7.66
C VAL A 34 -3.65 1.58 -7.23
N ASN A 35 -4.56 1.77 -8.19
CA ASN A 35 -5.97 1.97 -7.88
C ASN A 35 -6.88 1.50 -9.01
N PRO A 36 -8.18 1.25 -8.73
CA PRO A 36 -9.17 1.11 -9.79
C PRO A 36 -9.23 2.38 -10.66
N ALA A 37 -9.41 2.24 -11.97
CA ALA A 37 -9.42 3.38 -12.90
C ALA A 37 -10.42 4.49 -12.51
N GLY A 38 -11.55 4.11 -11.90
CA GLY A 38 -12.59 5.04 -11.45
C GLY A 38 -12.24 5.91 -10.24
N ALA A 39 -11.15 5.63 -9.52
CA ALA A 39 -10.73 6.40 -8.34
C ALA A 39 -10.10 7.77 -8.67
N GLY A 40 -9.73 8.00 -9.94
CA GLY A 40 -9.09 9.23 -10.39
C GLY A 40 -7.55 9.21 -10.27
N VAL A 41 -6.93 10.29 -10.74
CA VAL A 41 -5.46 10.40 -10.89
C VAL A 41 -4.78 11.27 -9.82
N LEU A 42 -5.55 12.05 -9.06
CA LEU A 42 -5.02 12.87 -7.98
C LEU A 42 -5.02 12.04 -6.70
N PRO A 43 -3.89 11.92 -5.98
CA PRO A 43 -3.79 11.09 -4.79
C PRO A 43 -4.38 11.79 -3.56
N LEU A 44 -5.65 12.19 -3.62
CA LEU A 44 -6.34 12.86 -2.51
C LEU A 44 -6.83 11.83 -1.51
N ASN A 45 -6.29 11.92 -0.28
CA ASN A 45 -6.50 10.93 0.77
C ASN A 45 -6.07 9.52 0.33
N MET A 46 -5.01 9.39 -0.47
CA MET A 46 -4.54 8.08 -0.96
C MET A 46 -3.19 7.72 -0.35
N ASP A 47 -2.98 6.41 -0.20
CA ASP A 47 -1.65 5.87 0.01
C ASP A 47 -0.87 5.96 -1.29
N THR A 48 0.37 6.38 -1.23
CA THR A 48 1.28 6.41 -2.37
C THR A 48 2.65 5.92 -1.92
N ALA A 49 3.53 5.63 -2.86
CA ALA A 49 4.85 5.11 -2.51
C ALA A 49 5.92 5.55 -3.50
N ASP A 50 7.18 5.55 -3.06
CA ASP A 50 8.30 5.54 -4.00
C ASP A 50 8.31 4.23 -4.83
N PRO A 51 9.14 4.08 -5.89
CA PRO A 51 9.13 2.87 -6.72
C PRO A 51 9.26 1.57 -5.90
N SER A 52 10.11 1.55 -4.88
CA SER A 52 10.34 0.38 -4.04
C SER A 52 9.17 0.06 -3.12
N GLY A 53 8.54 1.07 -2.52
CA GLY A 53 7.36 0.90 -1.69
C GLY A 53 6.11 0.55 -2.50
N GLY A 54 6.02 1.04 -3.74
CA GLY A 54 4.97 0.66 -4.70
C GLY A 54 5.13 -0.78 -5.14
N LEU A 55 6.36 -1.19 -5.44
CA LEU A 55 6.71 -2.58 -5.73
C LEU A 55 6.38 -3.51 -4.55
N TYR A 56 6.63 -3.10 -3.29
CA TYR A 56 6.23 -3.87 -2.10
C TYR A 56 4.73 -4.17 -2.11
N PHE A 57 3.91 -3.12 -2.20
CA PHE A 57 2.46 -3.25 -2.18
C PHE A 57 1.94 -4.03 -3.37
N TRP A 58 2.53 -3.86 -4.55
CA TRP A 58 2.02 -4.48 -5.76
C TRP A 58 2.43 -5.95 -5.92
N LEU A 59 3.61 -6.36 -5.44
CA LEU A 59 4.06 -7.75 -5.55
C LEU A 59 3.14 -8.75 -4.83
N THR A 60 2.34 -8.30 -3.84
CA THR A 60 1.31 -9.14 -3.19
C THR A 60 0.29 -9.68 -4.19
N GLN A 61 0.04 -8.99 -5.31
CA GLN A 61 -0.90 -9.47 -6.33
C GLN A 61 -0.55 -10.86 -6.88
N PHE A 62 0.74 -11.23 -6.90
CA PHE A 62 1.18 -12.56 -7.33
C PHE A 62 1.01 -13.64 -6.25
N LEU A 63 0.81 -13.24 -4.99
CA LEU A 63 0.50 -14.17 -3.88
C LEU A 63 -0.98 -14.51 -3.82
N LEU A 64 -1.86 -13.61 -4.27
CA LEU A 64 -3.32 -13.74 -4.14
C LEU A 64 -3.88 -15.10 -4.60
N PRO A 65 -3.41 -15.73 -5.70
CA PRO A 65 -3.91 -17.05 -6.08
C PRO A 65 -3.68 -18.14 -5.01
N LEU A 66 -2.65 -18.01 -4.18
CA LEU A 66 -2.35 -18.89 -3.06
C LEU A 66 -2.96 -18.39 -1.74
N GLU A 67 -2.93 -17.08 -1.51
CA GLU A 67 -3.43 -16.44 -0.28
C GLU A 67 -4.97 -16.45 -0.19
N CYS A 68 -5.65 -16.29 -1.33
CA CYS A 68 -7.10 -16.18 -1.44
C CYS A 68 -7.80 -17.49 -1.81
N SER A 69 -7.12 -18.64 -1.74
CA SER A 69 -7.74 -19.93 -2.02
C SER A 69 -8.78 -20.28 -0.96
N ALA A 70 -10.05 -20.43 -1.35
CA ALA A 70 -11.26 -20.88 -0.64
C ALA A 70 -11.56 -20.30 0.77
N ASP A 71 -10.60 -20.19 1.67
CA ASP A 71 -10.74 -19.70 3.04
C ASP A 71 -9.54 -18.80 3.39
N PRO A 72 -9.66 -17.46 3.35
CA PRO A 72 -8.57 -16.58 3.74
C PRO A 72 -8.19 -16.86 5.20
N ILE A 73 -6.92 -17.21 5.40
CA ILE A 73 -6.50 -17.78 6.68
C ILE A 73 -6.35 -16.72 7.78
N ASP A 74 -6.15 -15.45 7.44
CA ASP A 74 -6.06 -14.35 8.41
C ASP A 74 -6.72 -13.04 7.98
N TRP A 75 -6.85 -12.09 8.93
CA TRP A 75 -7.37 -10.75 8.66
C TRP A 75 -6.65 -10.08 7.48
N LYS A 76 -5.32 -10.25 7.36
CA LYS A 76 -4.52 -9.60 6.32
C LYS A 76 -4.82 -10.19 4.94
N SER A 77 -4.95 -11.51 4.87
CA SER A 77 -5.37 -12.26 3.69
C SER A 77 -6.79 -11.83 3.32
N SER A 78 -7.70 -11.79 4.30
CA SER A 78 -9.08 -11.33 4.11
C SER A 78 -9.13 -9.91 3.56
N PHE A 79 -8.29 -9.00 4.07
CA PHE A 79 -8.12 -7.65 3.57
C PHE A 79 -7.56 -7.64 2.15
N ASP A 80 -6.45 -8.32 1.87
CA ASP A 80 -5.81 -8.31 0.54
C ASP A 80 -6.71 -8.92 -0.53
N CYS A 81 -7.44 -10.00 -0.20
CA CYS A 81 -8.35 -10.70 -1.09
C CYS A 81 -9.64 -9.92 -1.40
N GLN A 82 -9.95 -8.90 -0.62
CA GLN A 82 -11.11 -8.02 -0.82
C GLN A 82 -10.69 -6.60 -1.23
N ASN A 83 -9.41 -6.23 -1.08
CA ASN A 83 -8.95 -4.88 -1.36
C ASN A 83 -9.07 -4.57 -2.86
N PRO A 84 -9.93 -3.61 -3.26
CA PRO A 84 -10.11 -3.27 -4.67
C PRO A 84 -8.82 -2.81 -5.35
N GLU A 85 -7.84 -2.29 -4.61
CA GLU A 85 -6.53 -1.87 -5.13
C GLU A 85 -5.60 -3.06 -5.49
N GLN A 86 -6.04 -4.28 -5.17
CA GLN A 86 -5.36 -5.53 -5.45
C GLN A 86 -6.15 -6.42 -6.41
N VAL A 87 -7.49 -6.46 -6.27
CA VAL A 87 -8.34 -7.44 -6.98
C VAL A 87 -9.21 -6.87 -8.09
N SER A 88 -9.30 -5.55 -8.25
CA SER A 88 -10.14 -4.97 -9.31
C SER A 88 -9.64 -5.37 -10.70
N THR A 89 -10.57 -5.50 -11.64
CA THR A 89 -10.24 -5.90 -13.02
C THR A 89 -9.77 -4.74 -13.90
N ASP A 90 -9.91 -3.50 -13.42
CA ASP A 90 -9.60 -2.26 -14.12
C ASP A 90 -8.49 -1.46 -13.43
N LEU A 91 -7.54 -2.16 -12.79
CA LEU A 91 -6.43 -1.52 -12.11
C LEU A 91 -5.56 -0.68 -13.05
N VAL A 92 -5.15 0.46 -12.53
CA VAL A 92 -4.20 1.38 -13.15
C VAL A 92 -3.09 1.69 -12.17
N VAL A 93 -1.94 2.09 -12.69
CA VAL A 93 -0.85 2.64 -11.89
C VAL A 93 -0.59 4.07 -12.34
N THR A 94 -0.64 5.00 -11.41
CA THR A 94 -0.40 6.43 -11.67
C THR A 94 0.93 6.84 -11.06
N LYS A 95 1.85 7.30 -11.90
CA LYS A 95 3.03 8.07 -11.48
C LYS A 95 2.60 9.51 -11.24
N VAL A 96 2.91 10.05 -10.07
CA VAL A 96 2.61 11.43 -9.67
C VAL A 96 3.92 12.13 -9.36
N GLU A 97 4.19 13.22 -10.06
CA GLU A 97 5.29 14.14 -9.77
C GLU A 97 4.71 15.28 -8.94
N MET A 98 5.28 15.52 -7.76
CA MET A 98 4.74 16.43 -6.76
C MET A 98 5.82 17.40 -6.28
N LEU A 99 5.38 18.58 -5.85
CA LEU A 99 6.16 19.46 -4.97
C LEU A 99 5.60 19.29 -3.57
N VAL A 100 6.45 18.99 -2.59
CA VAL A 100 6.05 18.73 -1.20
C VAL A 100 6.86 19.55 -0.22
N ASP A 101 6.26 19.92 0.90
CA ASP A 101 6.97 20.41 2.07
C ASP A 101 7.77 19.25 2.70
N SER A 102 9.09 19.37 2.73
CA SER A 102 9.99 18.35 3.28
C SER A 102 9.84 18.12 4.79
N ARG A 103 9.09 18.96 5.51
CA ARG A 103 8.78 18.78 6.94
C ARG A 103 7.62 17.79 7.09
N LEU A 104 7.87 16.53 6.73
CA LEU A 104 6.88 15.45 6.67
C LEU A 104 6.23 15.15 8.03
N SER A 105 5.06 14.52 7.96
CA SER A 105 4.27 14.05 9.10
C SER A 105 4.45 12.53 9.32
N GLY A 106 3.94 12.02 10.43
CA GLY A 106 3.65 10.58 10.56
C GLY A 106 2.67 10.11 9.48
N TYR A 107 2.89 8.89 8.99
CA TYR A 107 2.02 8.22 8.02
C TYR A 107 0.62 7.92 8.56
N ALA A 108 -0.39 8.27 7.78
CA ALA A 108 -1.77 7.83 7.96
C ALA A 108 -2.10 6.85 6.85
N ALA A 109 -2.52 5.62 7.17
CA ALA A 109 -2.91 4.71 6.10
C ALA A 109 -4.28 5.09 5.54
N CYS A 110 -4.39 4.92 4.24
CA CYS A 110 -5.46 5.46 3.44
C CYS A 110 -5.97 4.38 2.48
N ASN A 111 -7.19 3.87 2.67
CA ASN A 111 -7.75 2.88 1.75
C ASN A 111 -8.99 3.39 1.02
N LEU A 112 -9.26 2.75 -0.11
CA LEU A 112 -10.55 2.82 -0.77
C LEU A 112 -11.64 2.18 0.10
N CYS A 113 -12.71 2.94 0.35
CA CYS A 113 -13.84 2.51 1.15
C CYS A 113 -14.86 1.71 0.34
N GLU A 114 -15.33 0.60 0.90
CA GLU A 114 -16.44 -0.22 0.38
C GLU A 114 -17.64 -0.26 1.34
N GLY A 115 -17.84 0.84 2.08
CA GLY A 115 -18.96 1.05 3.01
C GLY A 115 -18.51 1.07 4.47
N VAL A 116 -17.41 0.39 4.76
CA VAL A 116 -16.74 0.40 6.07
C VAL A 116 -15.24 0.50 5.85
N ASP A 117 -14.58 1.40 6.59
CA ASP A 117 -13.14 1.57 6.53
C ASP A 117 -12.44 0.34 7.13
N ALA A 118 -11.52 -0.24 6.38
CA ALA A 118 -10.84 -1.47 6.75
C ALA A 118 -10.01 -1.34 8.04
N PHE A 119 -9.50 -0.14 8.37
CA PHE A 119 -8.66 0.07 9.55
C PHE A 119 -9.44 0.50 10.78
N THR A 120 -10.32 1.50 10.67
CA THR A 120 -11.08 2.05 11.81
C THR A 120 -12.40 1.33 12.06
N LYS A 121 -12.86 0.51 11.12
CA LYS A 121 -14.17 -0.18 11.12
C LYS A 121 -15.36 0.78 11.20
N ARG A 122 -15.16 2.05 10.81
CA ARG A 122 -16.22 3.06 10.76
C ARG A 122 -16.91 3.07 9.41
N PRO A 123 -18.22 3.38 9.34
CA PRO A 123 -18.90 3.57 8.07
C PRO A 123 -18.26 4.70 7.24
N CYS A 124 -18.16 4.51 5.93
CA CYS A 124 -17.63 5.50 5.00
C CYS A 124 -18.34 5.40 3.65
N GLN A 125 -18.11 6.38 2.76
CA GLN A 125 -18.76 6.41 1.45
C GLN A 125 -18.06 5.46 0.47
N ASN A 126 -18.81 4.55 -0.18
CA ASN A 126 -18.26 3.67 -1.21
C ASN A 126 -17.55 4.45 -2.31
N GLY A 127 -16.36 3.98 -2.68
CA GLY A 127 -15.53 4.58 -3.72
C GLY A 127 -14.79 5.85 -3.29
N SER A 128 -14.88 6.25 -2.02
CA SER A 128 -14.06 7.33 -1.44
C SER A 128 -12.86 6.76 -0.71
N TYR A 129 -11.77 7.52 -0.61
CA TYR A 129 -10.66 7.14 0.25
C TYR A 129 -10.78 7.76 1.64
N VAL A 130 -10.33 7.02 2.65
CA VAL A 130 -10.35 7.44 4.07
C VAL A 130 -8.96 7.30 4.69
N CYS A 131 -8.45 8.37 5.31
CA CYS A 131 -7.13 8.43 5.97
C CYS A 131 -7.23 8.63 7.49
N ASP A 132 -8.09 7.87 8.16
CA ASP A 132 -8.37 8.09 9.60
C ASP A 132 -7.44 7.29 10.53
N ALA A 133 -6.60 6.41 9.97
CA ALA A 133 -5.74 5.51 10.72
C ALA A 133 -4.29 6.03 10.76
N CYS A 134 -3.99 6.86 11.77
CA CYS A 134 -2.62 7.32 12.00
C CYS A 134 -1.74 6.24 12.65
N TYR A 135 -0.72 5.78 11.93
CA TYR A 135 0.10 4.64 12.32
C TYR A 135 1.25 4.96 13.28
N VAL A 136 1.42 6.21 13.72
CA VAL A 136 2.38 6.54 14.77
C VAL A 136 1.71 6.44 16.13
N ARG A 137 1.60 5.22 16.66
CA ARG A 137 1.34 5.00 18.09
C ARG A 137 2.60 5.36 18.87
N SER A 138 2.70 6.59 19.36
CA SER A 138 3.44 6.77 20.61
C SER A 138 2.69 5.99 21.70
N TRP A 139 3.42 5.28 22.58
CA TRP A 139 2.86 4.57 23.74
C TRP A 139 2.04 5.46 24.71
N ARG A 140 1.85 6.75 24.39
CA ARG A 140 1.16 7.78 25.18
C ARG A 140 -0.13 8.33 24.53
N GLY A 141 -0.69 7.66 23.52
CA GLY A 141 -2.10 7.86 23.15
C GLY A 141 -2.43 9.14 22.39
N ARG A 142 -1.48 9.74 21.67
CA ARG A 142 -1.79 10.67 20.57
C ARG A 142 -0.99 10.27 19.35
N SER A 143 -1.70 10.06 18.26
CA SER A 143 -1.13 9.86 16.93
C SER A 143 -0.94 11.23 16.29
N GLU A 144 0.31 11.64 16.10
CA GLU A 144 0.65 12.90 15.45
C GLU A 144 0.80 12.67 13.94
N CYS A 145 -0.32 12.49 13.23
CA CYS A 145 -0.31 12.87 11.82
C CYS A 145 -0.89 14.27 11.70
N ASP A 146 -0.14 15.16 11.05
CA ASP A 146 -0.62 16.44 10.59
C ASP A 146 -1.21 16.25 9.18
N ALA A 147 -2.53 16.30 9.08
CA ALA A 147 -3.28 16.18 7.83
C ALA A 147 -2.92 17.25 6.79
N THR A 148 -2.28 18.35 7.20
CA THR A 148 -1.84 19.42 6.30
C THR A 148 -0.49 19.13 5.63
N ARG A 149 0.17 18.03 6.00
CA ARG A 149 1.49 17.62 5.51
C ARG A 149 1.45 16.21 4.93
N VAL A 150 2.39 15.92 4.04
CA VAL A 150 2.58 14.55 3.55
C VAL A 150 3.11 13.68 4.69
N GLY A 151 2.41 12.60 5.01
CA GLY A 151 2.87 11.61 5.97
C GLY A 151 3.88 10.65 5.33
N GLN A 152 4.81 10.08 6.11
CA GLN A 152 5.79 9.10 5.61
C GLN A 152 5.98 7.94 6.59
N ALA A 153 6.15 6.74 6.03
CA ALA A 153 6.64 5.56 6.74
C ALA A 153 7.69 4.84 5.90
N ASP A 154 8.71 4.29 6.54
CA ASP A 154 9.65 3.38 5.91
C ASP A 154 9.08 1.96 5.96
N VAL A 155 8.96 1.32 4.79
CA VAL A 155 8.41 -0.04 4.65
C VAL A 155 9.23 -1.03 5.49
N ARG A 156 10.57 -0.91 5.49
CA ARG A 156 11.40 -1.80 6.30
C ARG A 156 11.14 -1.56 7.78
N GLU A 157 11.10 -0.32 8.25
CA GLU A 157 10.83 -0.06 9.67
C GLU A 157 9.48 -0.61 10.13
N LYS A 158 8.45 -0.52 9.28
CA LYS A 158 7.12 -1.06 9.56
C LYS A 158 7.09 -2.58 9.66
N PHE A 159 7.91 -3.26 8.87
CA PHE A 159 7.96 -4.72 8.82
C PHE A 159 9.32 -5.28 9.30
N GLN A 160 10.05 -4.50 10.11
CA GLN A 160 11.39 -4.81 10.61
C GLN A 160 11.28 -5.85 11.72
N VAL A 161 11.06 -7.08 11.32
CA VAL A 161 11.25 -8.24 12.18
C VAL A 161 12.71 -8.66 12.01
N ASP A 162 13.51 -8.70 13.06
CA ASP A 162 14.87 -9.25 12.95
C ASP A 162 14.78 -10.67 12.34
N PRO A 163 15.62 -11.06 11.35
CA PRO A 163 15.56 -12.39 10.75
C PRO A 163 15.65 -13.53 11.79
N ARG A 164 16.22 -13.27 12.96
CA ARG A 164 16.31 -14.22 14.08
C ARG A 164 15.01 -14.34 14.87
N CYS A 165 14.10 -13.37 14.75
CA CYS A 165 12.87 -13.33 15.53
C CYS A 165 11.91 -14.47 15.18
N GLY A 166 11.64 -14.71 13.89
CA GLY A 166 10.78 -15.83 13.45
C GLY A 166 11.24 -17.19 13.99
N PRO A 167 12.52 -17.58 13.78
CA PRO A 167 13.08 -18.80 14.36
C PRO A 167 13.05 -18.82 15.89
N ALA A 168 13.29 -17.69 16.56
CA ALA A 168 13.21 -17.61 18.02
C ALA A 168 11.78 -17.80 18.52
N PHE A 169 10.81 -17.18 17.86
CA PHE A 169 9.39 -17.33 18.15
C PHE A 169 8.95 -18.77 17.94
N GLN A 170 9.33 -19.41 16.83
CA GLN A 170 9.01 -20.82 16.58
C GLN A 170 9.56 -21.74 17.67
N ARG A 171 10.79 -21.52 18.15
CA ARG A 171 11.37 -22.32 19.25
C ARG A 171 10.66 -22.10 20.60
N GLU A 172 10.28 -20.87 20.92
CA GLU A 172 9.75 -20.50 22.24
C GLU A 172 8.23 -20.67 22.35
N CYS A 173 7.53 -20.42 21.24
CA CYS A 173 6.07 -20.32 21.15
C CYS A 173 5.45 -21.15 20.03
N GLY A 174 6.22 -21.87 19.19
CA GLY A 174 5.68 -22.60 18.02
C GLY A 174 4.63 -23.68 18.35
N TRP A 175 4.63 -24.19 19.58
CA TRP A 175 3.61 -25.13 20.09
C TRP A 175 2.17 -24.57 20.02
N ILE A 176 1.98 -23.24 19.94
CA ILE A 176 0.65 -22.63 19.76
C ILE A 176 0.01 -22.99 18.42
N TYR A 177 0.81 -23.41 17.44
CA TYR A 177 0.33 -23.81 16.12
C TYR A 177 -0.10 -25.28 16.05
N GLU A 178 0.14 -26.06 17.10
CA GLU A 178 -0.21 -27.48 17.18
C GLU A 178 -1.59 -27.71 17.82
N ASN A 179 -2.14 -26.75 18.56
CA ASN A 179 -3.45 -26.85 19.23
C ASN A 179 -4.44 -25.78 18.72
N GLU A 180 -5.65 -26.19 18.36
CA GLU A 180 -6.67 -25.33 17.74
C GLU A 180 -7.43 -24.43 18.75
N THR A 181 -7.40 -24.75 20.05
CA THR A 181 -8.26 -24.06 21.02
C THR A 181 -7.51 -22.89 21.69
N SER A 182 -7.96 -21.66 21.41
CA SER A 182 -7.53 -20.39 22.03
C SER A 182 -6.07 -19.94 21.77
N ARG A 183 -5.65 -19.99 20.50
CA ARG A 183 -4.32 -19.57 20.02
C ARG A 183 -3.92 -18.15 20.43
N GLU A 184 -4.83 -17.18 20.39
CA GLU A 184 -4.53 -15.78 20.75
C GLU A 184 -4.11 -15.61 22.21
N ILE A 185 -4.89 -16.17 23.13
CA ILE A 185 -4.63 -16.05 24.57
C ILE A 185 -3.35 -16.83 24.91
N ALA A 186 -3.19 -18.03 24.35
CA ALA A 186 -1.98 -18.83 24.52
C ALA A 186 -0.74 -18.12 23.99
N CYS A 187 -0.85 -17.45 22.84
CA CYS A 187 0.25 -16.73 22.23
C CYS A 187 0.60 -15.46 23.01
N ALA A 188 -0.38 -14.63 23.35
CA ALA A 188 -0.15 -13.44 24.18
C ALA A 188 0.49 -13.82 25.52
N GLY A 189 0.03 -14.93 26.12
CA GLY A 189 0.67 -15.52 27.30
C GLY A 189 2.12 -15.94 27.06
N CYS A 190 2.41 -16.63 25.95
CA CYS A 190 3.76 -17.01 25.57
C CYS A 190 4.67 -15.79 25.36
N VAL A 191 4.24 -14.80 24.58
CA VAL A 191 5.00 -13.58 24.31
C VAL A 191 5.31 -12.83 25.60
N ALA A 192 4.34 -12.72 26.52
CA ALA A 192 4.56 -12.10 27.83
C ALA A 192 5.60 -12.87 28.67
N LEU A 193 5.48 -14.19 28.75
CA LEU A 193 6.39 -15.06 29.51
C LEU A 193 7.80 -15.11 28.91
N ARG A 194 7.91 -15.08 27.58
CA ARG A 194 9.16 -15.23 26.82
C ARG A 194 9.74 -13.91 26.33
N HIS A 195 9.18 -12.77 26.74
CA HIS A 195 9.53 -11.45 26.19
C HIS A 195 11.04 -11.15 26.21
N ARG A 196 11.78 -11.57 27.25
CA ARG A 196 13.23 -11.38 27.33
C ARG A 196 13.99 -12.18 26.27
N SER A 197 13.64 -13.45 26.09
CA SER A 197 14.26 -14.32 25.07
C SER A 197 13.97 -13.78 23.67
N LEU A 198 12.70 -13.46 23.40
CA LEU A 198 12.27 -12.90 22.12
C LEU A 198 12.98 -11.57 21.82
N LYS A 199 13.01 -10.64 22.79
CA LYS A 199 13.70 -9.35 22.65
C LYS A 199 15.20 -9.50 22.39
N ASN A 200 15.87 -10.45 23.06
CA ASN A 200 17.30 -10.72 22.83
C ASN A 200 17.58 -11.28 21.42
N ASN A 201 16.58 -11.87 20.78
CA ASN A 201 16.64 -12.33 19.39
C ASN A 201 16.08 -11.30 18.39
N GLY A 202 15.99 -10.03 18.79
CA GLY A 202 15.58 -8.93 17.90
C GLY A 202 14.08 -8.87 17.61
N CYS A 203 13.25 -9.62 18.34
CA CYS A 203 11.81 -9.46 18.25
C CYS A 203 11.37 -8.16 18.90
N ASN A 204 10.55 -7.38 18.18
CA ASN A 204 9.78 -6.29 18.77
C ASN A 204 8.33 -6.76 19.04
N LEU A 205 7.58 -5.99 19.84
CA LEU A 205 6.24 -6.39 20.27
C LEU A 205 5.28 -6.54 19.08
N GLU A 206 5.33 -5.62 18.12
CA GLU A 206 4.48 -5.62 16.93
C GLU A 206 4.71 -6.86 16.07
N ALA A 207 5.98 -7.21 15.82
CA ALA A 207 6.39 -8.44 15.15
C ALA A 207 5.85 -9.68 15.87
N THR A 208 6.01 -9.76 17.19
CA THR A 208 5.56 -10.93 17.97
C THR A 208 4.04 -11.04 18.06
N LEU A 209 3.34 -9.91 18.12
CA LEU A 209 1.88 -9.89 18.10
C LEU A 209 1.34 -10.23 16.71
N GLY A 210 2.08 -9.89 15.65
CA GLY A 210 1.80 -10.35 14.29
C GLY A 210 1.71 -11.88 14.21
N TYR A 211 2.63 -12.60 14.88
CA TYR A 211 2.58 -14.06 14.94
C TYR A 211 1.48 -14.63 15.86
N CYS A 212 0.79 -13.79 16.65
CA CYS A 212 -0.13 -14.21 17.70
C CYS A 212 -1.62 -14.15 17.38
N ALA A 213 -2.05 -13.44 16.33
CA ALA A 213 -3.48 -13.33 16.06
C ALA A 213 -4.05 -14.70 15.65
N ALA A 214 -5.31 -14.98 16.04
CA ALA A 214 -5.93 -16.32 16.05
C ALA A 214 -5.85 -17.03 14.70
N GLU A 215 -5.78 -16.21 13.67
CA GLU A 215 -5.91 -16.53 12.27
C GLU A 215 -4.53 -16.43 11.55
N VAL A 216 -3.50 -15.81 12.15
CA VAL A 216 -2.31 -15.31 11.42
C VAL A 216 -1.22 -16.34 11.12
N SER A 217 -0.57 -16.07 9.98
CA SER A 217 0.62 -16.75 9.47
C SER A 217 1.69 -17.10 10.48
N ARG A 218 2.23 -18.30 10.27
CA ARG A 218 3.44 -18.77 10.92
C ARG A 218 4.63 -17.88 10.52
N PRO A 219 5.60 -17.66 11.42
CA PRO A 219 6.86 -17.04 11.02
C PRO A 219 7.48 -17.84 9.87
N CYS A 220 8.14 -17.15 8.94
CA CYS A 220 8.81 -17.84 7.85
C CYS A 220 9.82 -18.89 8.40
N GLY A 221 9.66 -20.14 7.97
CA GLY A 221 10.41 -21.26 8.53
C GLY A 221 9.66 -22.59 8.41
N GLU A 222 10.01 -23.52 9.29
CA GLU A 222 9.44 -24.86 9.32
C GLU A 222 7.91 -24.84 9.52
N GLY A 223 7.18 -25.44 8.58
CA GLY A 223 5.73 -25.57 8.63
C GLY A 223 4.95 -24.31 8.24
N ALA A 224 5.61 -23.22 7.85
CA ALA A 224 4.97 -22.11 7.14
C ALA A 224 4.65 -22.53 5.70
N ARG A 225 3.61 -21.93 5.12
CA ARG A 225 3.31 -22.07 3.70
C ARG A 225 4.19 -21.11 2.91
N ASP A 226 4.53 -21.48 1.67
CA ASP A 226 5.46 -20.72 0.83
C ASP A 226 5.10 -19.23 0.74
N PHE A 227 3.82 -18.91 0.56
CA PHE A 227 3.36 -17.53 0.42
C PHE A 227 3.50 -16.71 1.72
N GLU A 228 3.47 -17.34 2.90
CA GLU A 228 3.68 -16.65 4.17
C GLU A 228 5.14 -16.20 4.30
N CYS A 229 6.05 -17.07 3.87
CA CYS A 229 7.47 -16.77 3.78
C CYS A 229 7.77 -15.66 2.77
N TRP A 230 7.19 -15.73 1.58
CA TRP A 230 7.34 -14.65 0.59
C TRP A 230 6.75 -13.34 1.10
N ARG A 231 5.58 -13.38 1.75
CA ARG A 231 4.94 -12.21 2.35
C ARG A 231 5.83 -11.53 3.39
N GLU A 232 6.46 -12.30 4.28
CA GLU A 232 7.42 -11.77 5.25
C GLU A 232 8.70 -11.21 4.59
N ASN A 233 9.10 -11.79 3.45
CA ASN A 233 10.31 -11.42 2.74
C ASN A 233 10.17 -10.21 1.81
N MET A 234 8.98 -9.92 1.27
CA MET A 234 8.76 -8.77 0.38
C MET A 234 9.26 -7.43 0.95
N PRO A 235 8.88 -7.00 2.18
CA PRO A 235 9.32 -5.70 2.68
C PRO A 235 10.83 -5.64 2.94
N ARG A 236 11.48 -6.79 3.23
CA ARG A 236 12.94 -6.89 3.34
C ARG A 236 13.59 -6.70 1.96
N LYS A 237 13.00 -7.34 0.94
CA LYS A 237 13.49 -7.34 -0.45
C LYS A 237 13.39 -5.97 -1.08
N THR A 238 12.20 -5.38 -1.06
CA THR A 238 11.91 -4.14 -1.77
C THR A 238 12.31 -2.93 -0.95
N GLY A 239 11.97 -2.92 0.34
CA GLY A 239 12.02 -1.72 1.17
C GLY A 239 11.20 -0.59 0.57
N GLY A 240 11.75 0.63 0.61
CA GLY A 240 11.10 1.83 0.10
C GLY A 240 10.27 2.56 1.15
N LYS A 241 9.57 3.58 0.68
CA LYS A 241 8.79 4.49 1.52
C LYS A 241 7.36 4.57 1.06
N TRP A 242 6.47 4.56 2.04
CA TRP A 242 5.07 4.91 1.87
C TRP A 242 4.85 6.36 2.27
N TYR A 243 3.91 6.97 1.57
CA TYR A 243 3.51 8.35 1.76
C TYR A 243 1.98 8.41 1.82
N SER A 244 1.47 9.28 2.68
CA SER A 244 0.03 9.53 2.79
C SER A 244 -0.27 10.98 2.43
N THR A 245 -0.93 11.20 1.31
CA THR A 245 -1.29 12.53 0.81
C THR A 245 -2.73 12.83 1.18
N GLN A 246 -2.93 13.59 2.24
CA GLN A 246 -4.27 13.98 2.69
C GLN A 246 -4.75 15.25 1.97
N GLU A 247 -6.04 15.28 1.61
CA GLU A 247 -6.68 16.39 0.89
C GLU A 247 -6.54 17.73 1.64
N ALA A 248 -6.52 17.70 2.98
CA ALA A 248 -6.33 18.88 3.80
C ALA A 248 -4.99 19.61 3.58
N GLY A 249 -3.96 18.90 3.11
CA GLY A 249 -2.64 19.46 2.77
C GLY A 249 -2.48 19.87 1.31
N PHE A 250 -3.46 19.61 0.45
CA PHE A 250 -3.35 19.85 -0.99
C PHE A 250 -3.46 21.35 -1.33
N CYS A 251 -2.51 21.88 -2.09
CA CYS A 251 -2.53 23.27 -2.55
C CYS A 251 -3.56 23.47 -3.67
N ARG A 252 -4.56 24.33 -3.43
CA ARG A 252 -5.55 24.72 -4.44
C ARG A 252 -5.24 26.11 -4.99
N GLU A 253 -5.55 26.30 -6.26
CA GLU A 253 -5.49 27.63 -6.87
C GLU A 253 -6.45 28.58 -6.15
N GLY A 254 -5.97 29.79 -5.82
CA GLY A 254 -6.76 30.81 -5.13
C GLY A 254 -7.00 30.57 -3.64
N GLN A 255 -6.34 29.58 -3.02
CA GLN A 255 -6.36 29.40 -1.57
C GLN A 255 -5.38 30.36 -0.89
N ASP A 256 -5.81 31.03 0.19
CA ASP A 256 -4.98 31.98 0.96
C ASP A 256 -4.27 31.34 2.16
N THR A 257 -4.53 30.06 2.43
CA THR A 257 -3.96 29.32 3.56
C THR A 257 -2.76 28.48 3.11
N PRO A 258 -1.72 28.32 3.98
CA PRO A 258 -0.61 27.43 3.70
C PRO A 258 -1.08 25.99 3.45
N CYS A 259 -0.40 25.32 2.52
CA CYS A 259 -0.62 23.93 2.12
C CYS A 259 0.72 23.18 2.17
N GLY A 260 0.67 21.84 2.18
CA GLY A 260 1.85 21.00 2.31
C GLY A 260 2.32 20.34 1.02
N TRP A 261 1.48 20.26 -0.02
CA TRP A 261 1.85 19.57 -1.26
C TRP A 261 0.97 19.94 -2.46
N GLN A 262 1.52 19.79 -3.66
CA GLN A 262 0.80 19.97 -4.93
C GLN A 262 1.27 18.97 -5.98
N VAL A 263 0.38 18.66 -6.92
CA VAL A 263 0.67 17.82 -8.09
C VAL A 263 1.24 18.71 -9.20
N LEU A 264 2.41 18.32 -9.73
CA LEU A 264 3.05 18.95 -10.88
C LEU A 264 2.64 18.27 -12.18
N ASN A 265 2.58 16.93 -12.16
CA ASN A 265 2.27 16.13 -13.34
C ASN A 265 1.79 14.73 -12.93
N THR A 266 0.97 14.10 -13.79
CA THR A 266 0.53 12.72 -13.64
C THR A 266 0.74 11.94 -14.94
N SER A 267 1.06 10.65 -14.80
CA SER A 267 1.13 9.72 -15.92
C SER A 267 0.51 8.40 -15.48
N THR A 268 -0.57 7.99 -16.13
CA THR A 268 -1.30 6.77 -15.77
C THR A 268 -1.15 5.73 -16.87
N VAL A 269 -0.95 4.48 -16.47
CA VAL A 269 -0.87 3.31 -17.36
C VAL A 269 -1.77 2.20 -16.81
N HIS A 270 -2.21 1.29 -17.68
CA HIS A 270 -2.89 0.08 -17.22
C HIS A 270 -1.93 -0.79 -16.40
N GLU A 271 -2.42 -1.30 -15.26
CA GLU A 271 -1.63 -2.17 -14.38
C GLU A 271 -1.12 -3.40 -15.15
N GLN A 272 -1.96 -4.00 -16.01
CA GLN A 272 -1.56 -5.17 -16.80
C GLN A 272 -0.28 -4.92 -17.61
N CYS A 273 -0.11 -3.75 -18.21
CA CYS A 273 1.09 -3.45 -18.98
C CYS A 273 2.34 -3.33 -18.09
N LEU A 274 2.18 -2.78 -16.89
CA LEU A 274 3.23 -2.78 -15.87
C LEU A 274 3.55 -4.21 -15.39
N LYS A 275 2.52 -5.03 -15.20
CA LYS A 275 2.65 -6.44 -14.81
C LYS A 275 3.46 -7.22 -15.82
N GLU A 276 3.17 -7.10 -17.11
CA GLU A 276 3.95 -7.71 -18.18
C GLU A 276 5.44 -7.30 -18.12
N SER A 277 5.74 -6.01 -17.92
CA SER A 277 7.13 -5.52 -17.83
C SER A 277 7.93 -6.19 -16.71
N VAL A 278 7.33 -6.38 -15.53
CA VAL A 278 7.99 -7.07 -14.41
C VAL A 278 8.05 -8.57 -14.65
N MET A 279 6.96 -9.20 -15.10
CA MET A 279 6.93 -10.63 -15.42
C MET A 279 8.01 -11.01 -16.44
N ASP A 280 8.12 -10.28 -17.54
CA ASP A 280 9.14 -10.51 -18.57
C ASP A 280 10.55 -10.38 -18.02
N THR A 281 10.77 -9.41 -17.12
CA THR A 281 12.08 -9.20 -16.47
C THR A 281 12.45 -10.38 -15.57
N VAL A 282 11.49 -10.89 -14.79
CA VAL A 282 11.72 -12.03 -13.89
C VAL A 282 11.88 -13.33 -14.68
N GLU A 283 11.06 -13.55 -15.70
CA GLU A 283 11.14 -14.75 -16.55
C GLU A 283 12.47 -14.82 -17.31
N THR A 284 12.96 -13.68 -17.79
CA THR A 284 14.27 -13.58 -18.45
C THR A 284 15.42 -13.92 -17.49
N ALA A 285 15.27 -13.65 -16.19
CA ALA A 285 16.31 -13.93 -15.20
C ALA A 285 16.43 -15.42 -14.85
N ALA A 286 15.37 -16.21 -15.04
CA ALA A 286 15.37 -17.64 -14.70
C ALA A 286 14.60 -18.51 -15.72
N PRO A 287 14.95 -18.47 -17.02
CA PRO A 287 14.16 -19.07 -18.09
C PRO A 287 13.96 -20.58 -17.91
N ALA A 288 14.94 -21.29 -17.33
CA ALA A 288 14.85 -22.72 -17.06
C ALA A 288 13.68 -23.08 -16.12
N CYS A 289 13.45 -22.30 -15.06
CA CYS A 289 12.35 -22.55 -14.12
C CYS A 289 11.01 -22.40 -14.82
N PHE A 290 10.80 -21.26 -15.49
CA PHE A 290 9.54 -20.96 -16.17
C PHE A 290 9.25 -21.91 -17.34
N SER A 291 10.28 -22.30 -18.11
CA SER A 291 10.11 -23.30 -19.18
C SER A 291 9.62 -24.66 -18.67
N THR A 292 9.96 -25.02 -17.42
CA THR A 292 9.49 -26.26 -16.78
C THR A 292 8.01 -26.18 -16.42
N CYS A 293 7.49 -24.99 -16.09
CA CYS A 293 6.07 -24.78 -15.82
C CYS A 293 5.19 -24.82 -17.07
N GLY A 294 5.76 -24.72 -18.27
CA GLY A 294 5.03 -24.65 -19.53
C GLY A 294 4.61 -23.21 -19.89
N PRO A 295 3.50 -23.03 -20.64
CA PRO A 295 2.99 -21.70 -20.97
C PRO A 295 2.73 -20.85 -19.72
N ARG A 296 2.95 -19.53 -19.82
CA ARG A 296 2.76 -18.58 -18.71
C ARG A 296 1.36 -18.74 -18.10
N ASN A 297 1.32 -19.16 -16.84
CA ASN A 297 0.12 -19.26 -16.03
C ASN A 297 0.37 -18.67 -14.65
N VAL A 298 0.10 -17.37 -14.51
CA VAL A 298 0.42 -16.55 -13.33
C VAL A 298 -0.36 -16.92 -12.08
N THR A 299 -1.35 -17.81 -12.20
CA THR A 299 -2.10 -18.36 -11.05
C THR A 299 -1.66 -19.76 -10.67
N SER A 300 -0.76 -20.39 -11.44
CA SER A 300 -0.26 -21.73 -11.13
C SER A 300 0.79 -21.69 -10.02
N THR A 301 0.73 -22.68 -9.12
CA THR A 301 1.73 -22.86 -8.06
C THR A 301 3.15 -22.98 -8.60
N CYS A 302 3.34 -23.59 -9.78
CA CYS A 302 4.65 -23.70 -10.43
C CYS A 302 5.21 -22.32 -10.80
N TRP A 303 4.42 -21.52 -11.53
CA TRP A 303 4.87 -20.20 -11.99
C TRP A 303 5.13 -19.26 -10.81
N ILE A 304 4.24 -19.25 -9.81
CA ILE A 304 4.38 -18.41 -8.60
C ILE A 304 5.66 -18.79 -7.84
N ASN A 305 5.93 -20.10 -7.68
CA ASN A 305 7.18 -20.58 -7.09
C ASN A 305 8.41 -20.10 -7.86
N CYS A 306 8.41 -20.22 -9.20
CA CYS A 306 9.50 -19.71 -10.03
C CYS A 306 9.67 -18.21 -9.89
N PHE A 307 8.58 -17.45 -9.88
CA PHE A 307 8.60 -16.00 -9.72
C PHE A 307 9.26 -15.58 -8.41
N PHE A 308 8.75 -16.04 -7.27
CA PHE A 308 9.28 -15.67 -5.97
C PHE A 308 10.68 -16.23 -5.70
N SER A 309 10.97 -17.47 -6.13
CA SER A 309 12.32 -18.03 -6.05
C SER A 309 13.34 -17.24 -6.87
N THR A 310 12.92 -16.66 -8.01
CA THR A 310 13.79 -15.82 -8.83
C THR A 310 14.05 -14.47 -8.16
N ILE A 311 13.01 -13.81 -7.62
CA ILE A 311 13.17 -12.47 -7.05
C ILE A 311 13.77 -12.47 -5.64
N MET A 312 13.49 -13.50 -4.83
CA MET A 312 13.94 -13.57 -3.43
C MET A 312 15.05 -14.61 -3.22
N GLY A 313 15.19 -15.60 -4.09
CA GLY A 313 16.17 -16.69 -3.98
C GLY A 313 15.50 -18.05 -3.74
N PRO A 314 16.18 -19.16 -4.02
CA PRO A 314 15.59 -20.51 -3.99
C PRO A 314 15.07 -20.92 -2.60
N GLU A 315 15.71 -20.45 -1.52
CA GLU A 315 15.32 -20.76 -0.14
C GLU A 315 14.20 -19.83 0.39
N SER A 316 13.70 -18.89 -0.42
CA SER A 316 12.75 -17.87 0.05
C SER A 316 11.39 -18.40 0.49
N HIS A 317 11.08 -19.67 0.17
CA HIS A 317 9.87 -20.36 0.59
C HIS A 317 9.96 -20.92 2.03
N ASN A 318 11.16 -20.98 2.61
CA ASN A 318 11.39 -21.54 3.96
C ASN A 318 12.36 -20.71 4.83
N SER A 319 12.91 -19.62 4.29
CA SER A 319 13.97 -18.83 4.91
C SER A 319 13.77 -17.33 4.66
N THR A 320 14.24 -16.53 5.60
CA THR A 320 14.32 -15.06 5.47
C THR A 320 15.59 -14.57 4.75
N THR A 321 16.41 -15.52 4.26
CA THR A 321 17.63 -15.21 3.51
C THR A 321 17.29 -14.83 2.07
N LEU A 322 17.70 -13.64 1.64
CA LEU A 322 17.44 -13.14 0.30
C LEU A 322 18.70 -13.23 -0.58
N ALA A 323 18.57 -13.91 -1.73
CA ALA A 323 19.65 -14.10 -2.70
C ALA A 323 19.19 -14.02 -4.17
N GLY A 324 17.95 -13.63 -4.43
CA GLY A 324 17.38 -13.49 -5.78
C GLY A 324 17.75 -12.19 -6.50
N LEU A 325 17.10 -11.97 -7.66
CA LEU A 325 17.31 -10.83 -8.56
C LEU A 325 17.47 -9.48 -7.84
N PRO A 326 18.49 -8.64 -8.09
CA PRO A 326 18.65 -7.36 -7.41
C PRO A 326 17.39 -6.48 -7.48
N VAL A 327 17.08 -5.76 -6.39
CA VAL A 327 15.85 -4.97 -6.30
C VAL A 327 15.80 -3.87 -7.35
N GLU A 328 16.96 -3.37 -7.77
CA GLU A 328 17.13 -2.33 -8.79
C GLU A 328 16.60 -2.78 -10.16
N HIS A 329 16.70 -4.08 -10.46
CA HIS A 329 16.15 -4.64 -11.70
C HIS A 329 14.62 -4.66 -11.66
N LEU A 330 14.04 -4.94 -10.51
CA LEU A 330 12.58 -4.91 -10.31
C LEU A 330 12.05 -3.48 -10.34
N ALA A 331 12.72 -2.54 -9.67
CA ALA A 331 12.38 -1.12 -9.69
C ALA A 331 12.46 -0.57 -11.13
N SER A 332 13.52 -0.92 -11.89
CA SER A 332 13.63 -0.52 -13.29
C SER A 332 12.50 -1.09 -14.16
N ALA A 333 12.09 -2.34 -13.91
CA ALA A 333 10.97 -2.96 -14.62
C ALA A 333 9.61 -2.33 -14.26
N TRP A 334 9.44 -1.92 -13.01
CA TRP A 334 8.29 -1.17 -12.50
C TRP A 334 8.17 0.22 -13.13
N GLU A 335 9.30 0.92 -13.32
CA GLU A 335 9.31 2.28 -13.85
C GLU A 335 9.27 2.34 -15.38
N ARG A 336 9.77 1.32 -16.09
CA ARG A 336 9.77 1.24 -17.57
C ARG A 336 8.43 1.56 -18.23
N PRO A 337 7.26 1.07 -17.75
CA PRO A 337 5.93 1.45 -18.23
C PRO A 337 5.70 2.97 -18.36
N PHE A 338 6.40 3.76 -17.56
CA PHE A 338 6.24 5.21 -17.54
C PHE A 338 7.03 5.96 -18.61
N LEU A 339 7.94 5.29 -19.32
CA LEU A 339 8.66 5.84 -20.48
C LEU A 339 7.71 6.13 -21.68
N PRO A 340 8.17 6.86 -22.71
CA PRO A 340 7.49 6.91 -24.00
C PRO A 340 7.31 5.51 -24.61
N SER A 341 6.21 5.27 -25.32
CA SER A 341 5.97 3.94 -25.94
C SER A 341 7.03 3.53 -26.95
N ALA A 342 7.68 4.51 -27.61
CA ALA A 342 8.81 4.27 -28.51
C ALA A 342 10.06 3.72 -27.78
N GLU A 343 10.14 3.90 -26.47
CA GLU A 343 11.24 3.47 -25.60
C GLU A 343 10.88 2.23 -24.76
N GLY A 344 9.77 1.56 -25.10
CA GLY A 344 9.27 0.38 -24.36
C GLY A 344 8.32 0.70 -23.21
N GLY A 345 7.82 1.93 -23.12
CA GLY A 345 6.77 2.31 -22.16
C GLY A 345 5.37 1.88 -22.59
N CYS A 346 4.43 1.95 -21.65
CA CYS A 346 3.04 1.58 -21.86
C CYS A 346 2.23 2.71 -22.50
N PRO A 347 1.16 2.40 -23.25
CA PRO A 347 0.16 3.39 -23.65
C PRO A 347 -0.37 4.14 -22.43
N LYS A 348 -0.42 5.48 -22.51
CA LYS A 348 -0.93 6.32 -21.43
C LYS A 348 -2.45 6.34 -21.46
N ILE A 349 -3.07 6.22 -20.28
CA ILE A 349 -4.48 6.49 -20.11
C ILE A 349 -4.63 8.00 -20.00
N ALA A 350 -5.50 8.56 -20.83
CA ALA A 350 -5.71 10.00 -20.85
C ALA A 350 -6.30 10.48 -19.49
N SER A 351 -5.78 11.61 -19.01
CA SER A 351 -6.07 12.18 -17.67
C SER A 351 -7.48 12.76 -17.54
N ASP A 352 -8.27 12.69 -18.60
CA ASP A 352 -9.67 13.14 -18.70
C ASP A 352 -10.68 12.19 -18.04
N LEU A 353 -10.21 11.13 -17.36
CA LEU A 353 -10.92 10.52 -16.22
C LEU A 353 -10.94 11.48 -15.01
N ARG A 354 -11.40 12.72 -15.23
CA ARG A 354 -11.77 13.64 -14.15
C ARG A 354 -12.94 13.01 -13.40
N SER A 355 -12.87 13.07 -12.08
CA SER A 355 -13.90 12.74 -11.09
C SER A 355 -15.24 13.52 -11.23
N ASP A 356 -15.57 14.07 -12.41
CA ASP A 356 -16.79 14.85 -12.60
C ASP A 356 -18.03 14.01 -12.98
N THR A 357 -17.87 12.71 -13.26
CA THR A 357 -19.03 11.81 -13.32
C THR A 357 -19.24 11.14 -11.97
N LYS A 358 -19.93 11.84 -11.07
CA LYS A 358 -20.61 11.28 -9.88
C LYS A 358 -21.74 10.31 -10.26
N VAL A 359 -21.47 9.31 -11.09
CA VAL A 359 -22.41 8.24 -11.39
C VAL A 359 -21.65 6.91 -11.46
N PRO A 360 -21.78 6.04 -10.46
CA PRO A 360 -21.29 4.67 -10.56
C PRO A 360 -21.90 3.99 -11.80
N PRO A 361 -21.14 3.18 -12.55
CA PRO A 361 -21.68 2.36 -13.62
C PRO A 361 -22.91 1.57 -13.15
N SER A 362 -23.94 1.45 -14.00
CA SER A 362 -25.22 0.84 -13.64
C SER A 362 -25.13 -0.62 -13.14
N TRP A 363 -24.03 -1.32 -13.40
CA TRP A 363 -23.79 -2.67 -12.90
C TRP A 363 -23.40 -2.74 -11.42
N LEU A 364 -22.90 -1.65 -10.82
CA LEU A 364 -22.65 -1.55 -9.37
C LEU A 364 -23.95 -1.42 -8.55
N LYS A 365 -25.07 -1.04 -9.17
CA LYS A 365 -26.40 -1.07 -8.51
C LYS A 365 -26.97 -2.49 -8.39
N ALA A 366 -26.45 -3.46 -9.13
CA ALA A 366 -27.01 -4.81 -9.16
C ALA A 366 -26.54 -5.69 -7.98
N GLN A 367 -25.46 -5.34 -7.29
CA GLN A 367 -24.94 -6.11 -6.15
C GLN A 367 -25.34 -5.54 -4.78
N GLY A 368 -25.83 -4.30 -4.71
CA GLY A 368 -26.30 -3.66 -3.47
C GLY A 368 -27.64 -4.17 -2.93
N ASN A 369 -28.41 -4.94 -3.71
CA ASN A 369 -29.71 -5.48 -3.30
C ASN A 369 -29.63 -6.87 -2.65
N ILE A 370 -28.44 -7.46 -2.49
CA ILE A 370 -28.30 -8.78 -1.83
C ILE A 370 -27.91 -8.64 -0.34
N PHE A 371 -27.36 -7.49 0.07
CA PHE A 371 -26.94 -7.26 1.47
C PHE A 371 -27.86 -6.31 2.27
N ALA A 372 -28.75 -5.56 1.63
CA ALA A 372 -29.70 -4.69 2.34
C ALA A 372 -30.78 -5.48 3.12
N ASP A 373 -31.14 -6.69 2.65
CA ASP A 373 -32.16 -7.52 3.30
C ASP A 373 -31.63 -8.33 4.50
N ALA A 374 -30.30 -8.39 4.70
CA ALA A 374 -29.70 -9.08 5.84
C ALA A 374 -29.51 -8.19 7.09
N VAL A 375 -29.51 -6.87 6.94
CA VAL A 375 -29.28 -5.91 8.05
C VAL A 375 -30.59 -5.55 8.78
N HIS A 376 -31.76 -5.90 8.23
CA HIS A 376 -33.05 -5.61 8.87
C HIS A 376 -33.66 -6.76 9.69
N GLN A 377 -32.97 -7.90 9.85
CA GLN A 377 -33.48 -9.02 10.66
C GLN A 377 -32.75 -9.27 11.99
N THR A 378 -31.76 -8.46 12.38
CA THR A 378 -31.03 -8.65 13.66
C THR A 378 -31.29 -7.57 14.72
N GLU A 379 -32.16 -6.59 14.46
CA GLU A 379 -32.56 -5.56 15.45
C GLU A 379 -33.86 -5.86 16.21
N MET A 380 -34.28 -7.12 16.30
CA MET A 380 -35.33 -7.55 17.23
C MET A 380 -34.96 -8.86 17.92
N HIS A 381 -34.08 -8.78 18.91
CA HIS A 381 -34.13 -9.57 20.15
C HIS A 381 -32.91 -9.21 20.98
N LEU A 382 -33.04 -8.21 21.85
CA LEU A 382 -32.34 -8.06 23.12
C LEU A 382 -33.03 -6.90 23.88
N VAL A 383 -34.13 -7.24 24.56
CA VAL A 383 -34.57 -6.60 25.81
C VAL A 383 -34.47 -7.67 26.88
#